data_AF-A0A259FL52-F1
#
_entry.id   AF-A0A259FL52-F1
#
_cell.length_a   1.000
_cell.length_b   1.000
_cell.length_c   1.000
_cell.angle_alpha   90.00
_cell.angle_beta   90.00
_cell.angle_gamma   90.00
#
_symmetry.space_group_name_H-M   'P 1'
#
loop_
_entity.id
_entity.type
_entity.pdbx_description
1 polymer ?
#
loop_
_entity_poly.entity_id
_entity_poly.type
_entity_poly.pdbx_seq_one_letter_code
_entity_poly.pdbx_strand_id
1 'polypeptide(L)'
;MRALAALVLVLAALPALADTPVVFADRLHAKFHHARCLECHQFNTRERDGRTFTSHRSRYLCAACHRADLIGLPPDTDWRAPLNMDYTGFSPAATCYLVKARMGNDPTGQKLAQHLLHSGRIRWSLDSGMTPGGPQPTVPGGYAEWKRDVEAWVADGMRCE
;
A
#
# COMPACT_ATOMS: atom_id res chain seq x y z
N MET A 1 5.06 71.29 14.90
CA MET A 1 4.10 70.33 15.50
C MET A 1 3.79 69.29 14.46
N ARG A 2 4.06 68.01 14.77
CA ARG A 2 4.18 66.88 13.83
C ARG A 2 2.79 66.31 13.53
N ALA A 3 2.41 66.26 12.25
CA ALA A 3 1.22 65.52 11.82
C ALA A 3 1.59 64.03 11.67
N LEU A 4 0.96 63.19 12.49
CA LEU A 4 1.07 61.72 12.41
C LEU A 4 0.30 61.23 11.18
N ALA A 5 1.01 60.55 10.27
CA ALA A 5 0.40 59.74 9.24
C ALA A 5 0.03 58.37 9.82
N ALA A 6 -1.26 58.05 9.87
CA ALA A 6 -1.76 56.73 10.22
C ALA A 6 -1.70 55.82 8.99
N LEU A 7 -0.74 54.88 8.98
CA LEU A 7 -0.66 53.83 7.97
C LEU A 7 -1.57 52.67 8.38
N VAL A 8 -2.71 52.53 7.73
CA VAL A 8 -3.61 51.38 7.89
C VAL A 8 -3.03 50.21 7.09
N LEU A 9 -2.43 49.23 7.79
CA LEU A 9 -2.05 47.94 7.20
C LEU A 9 -3.31 47.10 6.99
N VAL A 10 -3.76 46.98 5.74
CA VAL A 10 -4.75 45.97 5.34
C VAL A 10 -4.00 44.65 5.15
N LEU A 11 -4.01 43.78 6.17
CA LEU A 11 -3.62 42.38 6.00
C LEU A 11 -4.72 41.69 5.20
N ALA A 12 -4.50 41.50 3.90
CA ALA A 12 -5.30 40.61 3.09
C ALA A 12 -5.10 39.16 3.59
N ALA A 13 -6.14 38.59 4.21
CA ALA A 13 -6.20 37.16 4.51
C ALA A 13 -6.30 36.41 3.17
N LEU A 14 -5.15 36.01 2.63
CA LEU A 14 -5.11 35.07 1.51
C LEU A 14 -5.73 33.75 2.01
N PRO A 15 -6.72 33.18 1.29
CA PRO A 15 -7.20 31.85 1.64
C PRO A 15 -6.00 30.91 1.58
N ALA A 16 -5.75 30.19 2.68
CA ALA A 16 -4.82 29.07 2.64
C ALA A 16 -5.28 28.16 1.49
N LEU A 17 -4.42 28.00 0.48
CA LEU A 17 -4.63 27.02 -0.58
C LEU A 17 -4.75 25.68 0.14
N ALA A 18 -5.98 25.17 0.27
CA ALA A 18 -6.18 23.82 0.77
C ALA A 18 -5.47 22.89 -0.21
N ASP A 19 -4.51 22.12 0.28
CA ASP A 19 -3.83 21.13 -0.54
C ASP A 19 -4.87 20.18 -1.16
N THR A 20 -4.67 19.84 -2.43
CA THR A 20 -5.53 18.88 -3.12
C THR A 20 -5.52 17.56 -2.35
N PRO A 21 -6.70 17.00 -1.99
CA PRO A 21 -6.76 15.75 -1.25
C PRO A 21 -6.01 14.63 -1.97
N VAL A 22 -5.28 13.82 -1.22
CA VAL A 22 -4.61 12.63 -1.72
C VAL A 22 -5.63 11.54 -2.04
N VAL A 23 -5.63 11.09 -3.29
CA VAL A 23 -6.46 9.98 -3.76
C VAL A 23 -5.62 8.73 -4.00
N PHE A 24 -6.26 7.57 -3.86
CA PHE A 24 -5.63 6.26 -4.06
C PHE A 24 -5.02 6.13 -5.46
N ALA A 25 -5.72 6.65 -6.48
CA ALA A 25 -5.30 6.52 -7.88
C ALA A 25 -3.91 7.10 -8.15
N ASP A 26 -3.61 8.25 -7.56
CA ASP A 26 -2.38 8.97 -7.86
C ASP A 26 -1.17 8.44 -7.09
N ARG A 27 -1.38 7.98 -5.85
CA ARG A 27 -0.26 7.67 -4.93
C ARG A 27 -0.05 6.19 -4.66
N LEU A 28 -1.11 5.39 -4.69
CA LEU A 28 -1.08 4.02 -4.20
C LEU A 28 -1.35 2.97 -5.28
N HIS A 29 -2.18 3.24 -6.29
CA HIS A 29 -2.59 2.23 -7.27
C HIS A 29 -1.41 1.53 -7.96
N ALA A 30 -0.43 2.30 -8.47
CA ALA A 30 0.76 1.76 -9.11
C ALA A 30 1.59 0.87 -8.17
N LYS A 31 1.68 1.24 -6.88
CA LYS A 31 2.39 0.48 -5.85
C LYS A 31 1.66 -0.82 -5.52
N PHE A 32 0.34 -0.80 -5.41
CA PHE A 32 -0.48 -2.00 -5.22
C PHE A 32 -0.35 -2.98 -6.39
N HIS A 33 -0.18 -2.46 -7.61
CA HIS A 33 0.01 -3.25 -8.84
C HIS A 33 1.47 -3.62 -9.14
N HIS A 34 2.39 -3.22 -8.27
CA HIS A 34 3.78 -3.63 -8.42
C HIS A 34 3.90 -5.15 -8.29
N ALA A 35 4.81 -5.75 -9.07
CA ALA A 35 4.98 -7.20 -9.13
C ALA A 35 5.15 -7.86 -7.76
N ARG A 36 5.83 -7.19 -6.80
CA ARG A 36 6.04 -7.71 -5.44
C ARG A 36 4.75 -7.82 -4.62
N CYS A 37 3.83 -6.86 -4.74
CA CYS A 37 2.53 -6.94 -4.08
C CYS A 37 1.70 -8.08 -4.72
N LEU A 38 1.75 -8.16 -6.06
CA LEU A 38 1.04 -9.18 -6.81
C LEU A 38 1.50 -10.63 -6.54
N GLU A 39 2.72 -10.86 -6.05
CA GLU A 39 3.13 -12.23 -5.62
C GLU A 39 2.19 -12.82 -4.57
N CYS A 40 1.84 -12.05 -3.54
CA CYS A 40 0.94 -12.56 -2.49
C CYS A 40 -0.51 -12.56 -2.97
N HIS A 41 -0.88 -11.60 -3.81
CA HIS A 41 -2.25 -11.35 -4.25
C HIS A 41 -2.70 -12.24 -5.42
N GLN A 42 -1.78 -12.73 -6.25
CA GLN A 42 -2.03 -13.69 -7.33
C GLN A 42 -1.67 -15.13 -6.96
N PHE A 43 -1.43 -15.41 -5.67
CA PHE A 43 -0.93 -16.71 -5.24
C PHE A 43 -1.88 -17.87 -5.59
N ASN A 44 -3.18 -17.65 -5.40
CA ASN A 44 -4.20 -18.68 -5.56
C ASN A 44 -4.93 -18.62 -6.92
N THR A 45 -4.53 -17.73 -7.83
CA THR A 45 -5.28 -17.49 -9.06
C THR A 45 -4.84 -18.46 -10.16
N ARG A 46 -5.56 -19.58 -10.32
CA ARG A 46 -5.31 -20.53 -11.41
C ARG A 46 -5.75 -19.99 -12.75
N GLU A 47 -6.91 -19.34 -12.78
CA GLU A 47 -7.62 -18.95 -13.99
C GLU A 47 -6.89 -17.86 -14.79
N ARG A 48 -6.00 -17.12 -14.14
CA ARG A 48 -5.22 -16.01 -14.71
C ARG A 48 -3.72 -16.27 -14.72
N ASP A 49 -3.30 -17.53 -14.56
CA ASP A 49 -1.89 -17.92 -14.42
C ASP A 49 -1.15 -17.05 -13.39
N GLY A 50 -1.69 -17.01 -12.18
CA GLY A 50 -1.17 -16.17 -11.11
C GLY A 50 0.32 -16.44 -10.88
N ARG A 51 1.10 -15.37 -10.69
CA ARG A 51 2.58 -15.38 -10.62
C ARG A 51 3.16 -16.53 -9.81
N THR A 52 2.51 -16.81 -8.69
CA THR A 52 3.00 -17.74 -7.67
C THR A 52 2.24 -19.08 -7.69
N PHE A 53 1.12 -19.15 -8.43
CA PHE A 53 0.28 -20.35 -8.53
C PHE A 53 1.08 -21.54 -9.09
N THR A 54 1.73 -21.37 -10.24
CA THR A 54 2.45 -22.47 -10.90
C THR A 54 3.66 -22.95 -10.11
N SER A 55 4.38 -22.03 -9.47
CA SER A 55 5.57 -22.33 -8.67
C SER A 55 5.25 -22.96 -7.30
N HIS A 56 4.04 -22.77 -6.78
CA HIS A 56 3.64 -23.22 -5.44
C HIS A 56 2.48 -24.22 -5.40
N ARG A 57 1.87 -24.57 -6.55
CA ARG A 57 0.71 -25.50 -6.63
C ARG A 57 0.90 -26.85 -5.91
N SER A 58 2.14 -27.32 -5.77
CA SER A 58 2.48 -28.57 -5.09
C SER A 58 3.38 -28.37 -3.85
N ARG A 59 3.59 -27.12 -3.42
CA ARG A 59 4.47 -26.75 -2.30
C ARG A 59 3.65 -26.08 -1.21
N TYR A 60 3.19 -26.86 -0.24
CA TYR A 60 2.30 -26.39 0.84
C TYR A 60 3.04 -26.03 2.13
N LEU A 61 4.32 -26.38 2.26
CA LEU A 61 5.15 -26.05 3.42
C LEU A 61 5.98 -24.81 3.13
N CYS A 62 5.38 -23.62 3.21
CA CYS A 62 6.04 -22.34 2.91
C CYS A 62 7.39 -22.21 3.64
N ALA A 63 7.41 -22.53 4.93
CA ALA A 63 8.60 -22.46 5.79
C ALA A 63 9.77 -23.36 5.36
N ALA A 64 9.52 -24.40 4.54
CA ALA A 64 10.59 -25.25 4.02
C ALA A 64 11.52 -24.50 3.06
N CYS A 65 11.00 -23.47 2.37
CA CYS A 65 11.76 -22.63 1.45
C CYS A 65 11.90 -21.19 1.97
N HIS A 66 10.85 -20.65 2.58
CA HIS A 66 10.77 -19.30 3.13
C HIS A 66 11.26 -19.26 4.58
N ARG A 67 12.54 -19.61 4.79
CA ARG A 67 13.14 -19.59 6.12
C ARG A 67 13.47 -18.16 6.56
N ALA A 68 13.26 -17.84 7.84
CA ALA A 68 13.46 -16.49 8.36
C ALA A 68 14.88 -15.93 8.15
N ASP A 69 15.91 -16.78 8.23
CA ASP A 69 17.30 -16.42 7.98
C ASP A 69 17.59 -16.05 6.52
N LEU A 70 16.76 -16.53 5.58
CA LEU A 70 16.91 -16.28 4.16
C LEU A 70 16.10 -15.06 3.72
N ILE A 71 14.81 -15.02 4.09
CA ILE A 71 13.84 -14.06 3.55
C ILE A 71 13.45 -12.94 4.51
N GLY A 72 13.86 -13.02 5.78
CA GLY A 72 13.65 -11.97 6.78
C GLY A 72 12.24 -11.86 7.35
N LEU A 73 11.36 -12.85 7.15
CA LEU A 73 10.04 -12.91 7.80
C LEU A 73 9.90 -14.14 8.72
N PRO A 74 9.07 -14.05 9.78
CA PRO A 74 8.79 -15.17 10.67
C PRO A 74 8.30 -16.42 9.92
N PRO A 75 8.66 -17.64 10.39
CA PRO A 75 8.35 -18.89 9.70
C PRO A 75 6.85 -19.21 9.58
N ASP A 76 6.03 -18.61 10.43
CA ASP A 76 4.56 -18.73 10.46
C ASP A 76 3.85 -17.65 9.62
N THR A 77 4.60 -16.82 8.89
CA THR A 77 4.02 -15.85 7.97
C THR A 77 3.25 -16.58 6.86
N ASP A 78 1.93 -16.42 6.80
CA ASP A 78 1.16 -16.85 5.63
C ASP A 78 1.55 -15.97 4.44
N TRP A 79 1.98 -16.56 3.33
CA TRP A 79 2.44 -15.82 2.14
C TRP A 79 1.31 -15.39 1.22
N ARG A 80 0.10 -15.83 1.51
CA ARG A 80 -1.07 -15.68 0.65
C ARG A 80 -1.90 -14.50 1.10
N ALA A 81 -2.34 -13.68 0.15
CA ALA A 81 -3.52 -12.88 0.38
C ALA A 81 -4.75 -13.79 0.46
N PRO A 82 -5.85 -13.33 1.09
CA PRO A 82 -7.13 -14.04 1.04
C PRO A 82 -7.54 -14.41 -0.41
N LEU A 83 -8.28 -15.52 -0.58
CA LEU A 83 -8.62 -16.11 -1.89
C LEU A 83 -9.32 -15.16 -2.89
N ASN A 84 -9.88 -14.06 -2.41
CA ASN A 84 -10.65 -13.07 -3.18
C ASN A 84 -9.97 -11.70 -3.24
N MET A 85 -8.64 -11.70 -3.21
CA MET A 85 -7.78 -10.51 -3.22
C MET A 85 -6.86 -10.43 -4.45
N ASP A 86 -7.19 -11.11 -5.55
CA ASP A 86 -6.55 -10.84 -6.84
C ASP A 86 -7.24 -9.67 -7.55
N TYR A 87 -6.63 -8.50 -7.42
CA TYR A 87 -7.04 -7.26 -8.10
C TYR A 87 -6.21 -6.95 -9.36
N THR A 88 -5.53 -7.93 -9.94
CA THR A 88 -4.71 -7.70 -11.13
C THR A 88 -5.55 -7.19 -12.30
N GLY A 89 -5.07 -6.12 -12.93
CA GLY A 89 -5.75 -5.47 -14.04
C GLY A 89 -6.93 -4.60 -13.62
N PHE A 90 -7.17 -4.41 -12.33
CA PHE A 90 -8.25 -3.55 -11.84
C PHE A 90 -7.87 -2.09 -12.05
N SER A 91 -8.87 -1.27 -12.35
CA SER A 91 -8.72 0.18 -12.36
C SER A 91 -8.36 0.69 -10.95
N PRO A 92 -7.85 1.93 -10.84
CA PRO A 92 -7.61 2.55 -9.55
C PRO A 92 -8.82 2.50 -8.61
N ALA A 93 -9.97 2.94 -9.10
CA ALA A 93 -11.23 2.92 -8.36
C ALA A 93 -11.62 1.49 -7.91
N ALA A 94 -11.61 0.51 -8.84
CA ALA A 94 -11.98 -0.86 -8.52
C ALA A 94 -11.05 -1.50 -7.48
N THR A 95 -9.75 -1.21 -7.55
CA THR A 95 -8.77 -1.69 -6.57
C THR A 95 -9.03 -1.08 -5.20
N CYS A 96 -9.22 0.24 -5.15
CA CYS A 96 -9.51 0.97 -3.91
C CYS A 96 -10.78 0.46 -3.23
N TYR A 97 -11.88 0.30 -3.99
CA TYR A 97 -13.13 -0.21 -3.43
C TYR A 97 -13.00 -1.66 -2.95
N LEU A 98 -12.28 -2.52 -3.66
CA LEU A 98 -12.02 -3.89 -3.22
C LEU A 98 -11.29 -3.92 -1.87
N VAL A 99 -10.17 -3.20 -1.75
CA VAL A 99 -9.33 -3.26 -0.53
C VAL A 99 -10.09 -2.70 0.67
N LYS A 100 -10.88 -1.63 0.49
CA LYS A 100 -11.76 -1.08 1.53
C LYS A 100 -12.84 -2.08 1.94
N ALA A 101 -13.53 -2.68 0.97
CA ALA A 101 -14.61 -3.65 1.24
C ALA A 101 -14.11 -4.90 2.00
N ARG A 102 -12.83 -5.26 1.82
CA ARG A 102 -12.23 -6.47 2.42
C ARG A 102 -11.76 -6.28 3.85
N MET A 103 -11.82 -5.05 4.38
CA MET A 103 -11.56 -4.76 5.80
C MET A 103 -12.78 -4.92 6.70
N GLY A 104 -13.96 -5.17 6.14
CA GLY A 104 -15.23 -5.23 6.89
C GLY A 104 -15.65 -3.83 7.38
N ASN A 105 -16.14 -3.74 8.62
CA ASN A 105 -16.49 -2.45 9.22
C ASN A 105 -15.21 -1.70 9.64
N ASP A 106 -14.78 -0.73 8.83
CA ASP A 106 -13.60 0.12 9.04
C ASP A 106 -13.87 1.58 8.58
N PRO A 107 -14.80 2.30 9.21
CA PRO A 107 -15.25 3.61 8.74
C PRO A 107 -14.16 4.69 8.80
N THR A 108 -13.15 4.51 9.65
CA THR A 108 -12.01 5.42 9.81
C THR A 108 -10.78 4.99 9.02
N GLY A 109 -10.78 3.79 8.43
CA GLY A 109 -9.61 3.24 7.73
C GLY A 109 -8.47 2.77 8.62
N GLN A 110 -8.65 2.77 9.94
CA GLN A 110 -7.58 2.43 10.88
C GLN A 110 -7.14 0.98 10.75
N LYS A 111 -8.06 0.04 10.48
CA LYS A 111 -7.68 -1.36 10.28
C LYS A 111 -6.89 -1.52 8.98
N LEU A 112 -7.33 -0.83 7.92
CA LEU A 112 -6.61 -0.84 6.65
C LEU A 112 -5.21 -0.25 6.83
N ALA A 113 -5.11 0.93 7.45
CA ALA A 113 -3.84 1.58 7.75
C ALA A 113 -2.92 0.68 8.57
N GLN A 114 -3.44 0.05 9.62
CA GLN A 114 -2.69 -0.90 10.45
C GLN A 114 -2.09 -2.03 9.60
N HIS A 115 -2.89 -2.60 8.69
CA HIS A 115 -2.40 -3.62 7.77
C HIS A 115 -1.32 -3.07 6.84
N LEU A 116 -1.59 -1.94 6.17
CA LEU A 116 -0.69 -1.34 5.18
C LEU A 116 0.65 -0.88 5.78
N LEU A 117 0.67 -0.46 7.04
CA LEU A 117 1.86 0.10 7.68
C LEU A 117 2.67 -0.95 8.45
N HIS A 118 2.03 -1.98 9.01
CA HIS A 118 2.67 -2.89 9.96
C HIS A 118 2.72 -4.36 9.53
N SER A 119 2.13 -4.71 8.39
CA SER A 119 2.24 -6.06 7.84
C SER A 119 3.68 -6.38 7.45
N GLY A 120 4.24 -7.46 8.02
CA GLY A 120 5.56 -7.97 7.65
C GLY A 120 5.69 -8.26 6.16
N ARG A 121 4.65 -8.79 5.52
CA ARG A 121 4.63 -9.03 4.06
C ARG A 121 4.78 -7.73 3.25
N ILE A 122 4.10 -6.67 3.69
CA ILE A 122 4.18 -5.38 3.00
C ILE A 122 5.58 -4.78 3.21
N ARG A 123 6.12 -4.83 4.43
CA ARG A 123 7.51 -4.43 4.72
C ARG A 123 8.50 -5.22 3.86
N TRP A 124 8.31 -6.53 3.69
CA TRP A 124 9.13 -7.36 2.81
C TRP A 124 9.07 -6.91 1.35
N SER A 125 7.88 -6.59 0.81
CA SER A 125 7.72 -6.09 -0.55
C SER A 125 8.38 -4.71 -0.77
N LEU A 126 8.43 -3.89 0.27
CA LEU A 126 8.97 -2.53 0.23
C LEU A 126 10.49 -2.47 0.43
N ASP A 127 11.04 -3.30 1.33
CA ASP A 127 12.41 -3.12 1.82
C ASP A 127 13.38 -4.23 1.39
N SER A 128 12.91 -5.47 1.25
CA SER A 128 13.80 -6.63 1.06
C SER A 128 13.69 -7.25 -0.33
N GLY A 129 12.48 -7.69 -0.69
CA GLY A 129 12.25 -8.47 -1.90
C GLY A 129 12.99 -9.80 -1.95
N MET A 130 13.58 -10.26 -0.84
CA MET A 130 14.36 -11.50 -0.81
C MET A 130 13.47 -12.73 -0.95
N THR A 131 13.77 -13.59 -1.91
CA THR A 131 13.07 -14.86 -2.15
C THR A 131 14.02 -16.04 -2.00
N PRO A 132 13.53 -17.27 -1.94
CA PRO A 132 14.38 -18.45 -2.04
C PRO A 132 15.23 -18.51 -3.33
N GLY A 133 14.80 -17.81 -4.39
CA GLY A 133 15.54 -17.66 -5.65
C GLY A 133 16.49 -16.45 -5.68
N GLY A 134 16.67 -15.75 -4.56
CA GLY A 134 17.50 -14.54 -4.44
C GLY A 134 16.69 -13.23 -4.41
N PRO A 135 17.39 -12.08 -4.41
CA PRO A 135 16.76 -10.77 -4.31
C PRO A 135 15.92 -10.44 -5.54
N GLN A 136 14.79 -9.78 -5.34
CA GLN A 136 13.91 -9.27 -6.38
C GLN A 136 13.72 -7.76 -6.21
N PRO A 137 13.41 -7.01 -7.29
CA PRO A 137 13.13 -5.57 -7.18
C PRO A 137 12.01 -5.29 -6.19
N THR A 138 12.22 -4.36 -5.27
CA THR A 138 11.21 -3.89 -4.31
C THR A 138 10.29 -2.85 -4.93
N VAL A 139 9.19 -2.52 -4.26
CA VAL A 139 8.31 -1.41 -4.66
C VAL A 139 9.12 -0.09 -4.63
N PRO A 140 9.12 0.71 -5.70
CA PRO A 140 9.83 1.99 -5.74
C PRO A 140 9.43 2.93 -4.59
N GLY A 141 10.41 3.69 -4.09
CA GLY A 141 10.23 4.64 -2.98
C GLY A 141 10.36 4.02 -1.59
N GLY A 142 10.24 2.69 -1.47
CA GLY A 142 10.36 1.97 -0.20
C GLY A 142 9.33 2.41 0.85
N TYR A 143 9.58 2.05 2.10
CA TYR A 143 8.59 2.28 3.15
C TYR A 143 8.38 3.72 3.57
N ALA A 144 9.42 4.56 3.55
CA ALA A 144 9.26 5.96 3.95
C ALA A 144 8.23 6.66 3.05
N GLU A 145 8.31 6.41 1.74
CA GLU A 145 7.37 6.94 0.77
C GLU A 145 5.97 6.31 0.92
N TRP A 146 5.92 4.98 1.06
CA TRP A 146 4.67 4.26 1.28
C TRP A 146 3.91 4.73 2.53
N LYS A 147 4.61 4.86 3.65
CA LYS A 147 4.03 5.32 4.92
C LYS A 147 3.42 6.70 4.76
N ARG A 148 4.17 7.65 4.18
CA ARG A 148 3.69 9.01 3.91
C ARG A 148 2.41 9.00 3.07
N ASP A 149 2.40 8.23 1.98
CA ASP A 149 1.27 8.20 1.07
C ASP A 149 0.03 7.52 1.66
N VAL A 150 0.22 6.45 2.45
CA VAL A 150 -0.88 5.78 3.17
C VAL A 150 -1.45 6.69 4.26
N GLU A 151 -0.61 7.33 5.05
CA GLU A 151 -1.06 8.24 6.12
C GLU A 151 -1.82 9.44 5.56
N ALA A 152 -1.32 10.05 4.46
CA ALA A 152 -2.02 11.14 3.80
C ALA A 152 -3.37 10.70 3.23
N TRP A 153 -3.40 9.55 2.53
CA TRP A 153 -4.63 9.01 1.96
C TRP A 153 -5.70 8.70 3.04
N VAL A 154 -5.29 8.16 4.18
CA VAL A 154 -6.19 7.89 5.31
C VAL A 154 -6.68 9.18 5.94
N ALA A 155 -5.81 10.17 6.13
CA ALA A 155 -6.17 11.49 6.65
C ALA A 155 -7.19 12.21 5.74
N ASP A 156 -7.09 12.02 4.42
CA ASP A 156 -8.00 12.60 3.43
C ASP A 156 -9.28 11.79 3.19
N GLY A 157 -9.54 10.77 4.03
CA GLY A 157 -10.79 10.00 4.03
C GLY A 157 -10.79 8.80 3.07
N MET A 158 -9.62 8.28 2.71
CA MET A 158 -9.44 7.12 1.83
C MET A 158 -10.19 7.24 0.49
N ARG A 159 -10.05 8.40 -0.16
CA ARG A 159 -10.68 8.69 -1.46
C ARG A 159 -10.11 7.80 -2.55
N CYS A 160 -10.97 7.22 -3.38
CA CYS A 160 -10.52 6.38 -4.48
C CYS A 160 -10.11 7.19 -5.71
N GLU A 161 -10.80 8.31 -5.91
CA GLU A 161 -10.73 9.27 -7.02
C GLU A 161 -11.21 10.65 -6.53
#